data_AF-A0A3M7QW32-F1
#
_entry.id   AF-A0A3M7QW32-F1
#
_cell.length_a   1.000
_cell.length_b   1.000
_cell.length_c   1.000
_cell.angle_alpha   90.00
_cell.angle_beta   90.00
_cell.angle_gamma   90.00
#
_symmetry.space_group_name_H-M   'P 1'
#
loop_
_entity.id
_entity.type
_entity.pdbx_description
1 polymer ?
#
loop_
_entity_poly.entity_id
_entity_poly.type
_entity_poly.pdbx_seq_one_letter_code
_entity_poly.pdbx_strand_id
1 'polypeptide(L)'
;MLKTMFDGCWKNHSVGTAKLNIDGTGYECSIVETFIETFKNFFGAESKDEQKFIRKMSKEECFIMEFPIKCLGNVMICKDNRCLFSKPAHPAYHWLKTSYAYGLVCSLRYVNLQSENSKIYNCGIEDLECKTENSIFIWNKIIINKCPLKRLDSMSLNTTFDNIFSDSLGNLTFKIFNKSVYCDIEMFEPSEGLFLRRIKRI
;
A
#
# COMPACT_ATOMS: atom_id res chain seq x y z
N MET A 1 59.70 -4.17 -20.85
CA MET A 1 58.85 -3.23 -21.62
C MET A 1 57.66 -2.89 -20.74
N LEU A 2 57.57 -1.62 -20.27
CA LEU A 2 56.53 -1.11 -19.37
C LEU A 2 55.12 -1.26 -19.96
N LYS A 3 54.12 -1.51 -19.12
CA LYS A 3 52.89 -0.66 -19.03
C LYS A 3 51.96 -1.09 -17.89
N THR A 4 51.94 -0.26 -16.84
CA THR A 4 50.74 0.28 -16.15
C THR A 4 49.59 -0.69 -15.87
N MET A 5 49.42 -1.13 -14.62
CA MET A 5 48.15 -1.64 -14.12
C MET A 5 47.56 -0.62 -13.16
N PHE A 6 46.39 -0.11 -13.53
CA PHE A 6 45.66 0.98 -12.91
C PHE A 6 45.32 0.68 -11.44
N ASP A 7 45.87 1.48 -10.53
CA ASP A 7 45.28 1.71 -9.20
C ASP A 7 43.95 2.45 -9.37
N GLY A 8 42.88 1.69 -9.60
CA GLY A 8 41.52 2.20 -9.57
C GLY A 8 41.01 2.19 -8.13
N CYS A 9 40.88 3.36 -7.51
CA CYS A 9 40.20 3.50 -6.23
C CYS A 9 38.68 3.42 -6.47
N TRP A 10 38.03 2.31 -6.07
CA TRP A 10 36.60 2.08 -6.30
C TRP A 10 35.78 2.47 -5.08
N LYS A 11 34.71 3.25 -5.28
CA LYS A 11 33.70 3.45 -4.25
C LYS A 11 32.70 2.32 -4.31
N ASN A 12 32.61 1.57 -3.22
CA ASN A 12 31.62 0.53 -3.01
C ASN A 12 30.54 1.04 -2.07
N HIS A 13 29.30 0.65 -2.32
CA HIS A 13 28.19 0.96 -1.44
C HIS A 13 27.75 -0.31 -0.72
N SER A 14 27.64 -0.21 0.61
CA SER A 14 26.92 -1.21 1.39
C SER A 14 25.42 -0.95 1.23
N VAL A 15 24.69 -2.02 0.94
CA VAL A 15 23.24 -1.99 0.74
C VAL A 15 22.63 -2.96 1.75
N GLY A 16 21.72 -2.43 2.57
CA GLY A 16 20.95 -3.20 3.54
C GLY A 16 19.57 -3.52 3.00
N THR A 17 18.98 -4.60 3.52
CA THR A 17 17.57 -4.91 3.31
C THR A 17 16.70 -3.91 4.08
N ALA A 18 15.91 -3.11 3.38
CA ALA A 18 14.77 -2.46 3.97
C ALA A 18 13.74 -3.55 4.31
N LYS A 19 13.19 -3.51 5.52
CA LYS A 19 12.20 -4.52 5.95
C LYS A 19 10.83 -4.32 5.30
N LEU A 20 10.56 -3.13 4.75
CA LEU A 20 9.26 -2.74 4.22
C LEU A 20 9.13 -3.07 2.72
N ASN A 21 8.27 -4.06 2.43
CA ASN A 21 7.90 -4.45 1.07
C ASN A 21 6.80 -3.55 0.49
N ILE A 22 6.08 -2.81 1.34
CA ILE A 22 5.06 -1.84 0.94
C ILE A 22 5.25 -0.55 1.72
N ASP A 23 5.26 0.56 1.00
CA ASP A 23 5.14 1.87 1.59
C ASP A 23 4.40 2.80 0.62
N GLY A 24 3.22 3.25 1.01
CA GLY A 24 2.46 4.21 0.23
C GLY A 24 1.02 4.38 0.69
N THR A 25 0.23 5.03 -0.15
CA THR A 25 -1.17 5.35 0.15
C THR A 25 -2.11 4.44 -0.61
N GLY A 26 -3.09 3.89 0.10
CA GLY A 26 -4.25 3.23 -0.45
C GLY A 26 -5.54 3.93 -0.04
N TYR A 27 -6.64 3.33 -0.45
CA TYR A 27 -7.98 3.85 -0.27
C TYR A 27 -8.84 2.80 0.38
N GLU A 28 -9.61 3.19 1.38
CA GLU A 28 -10.68 2.38 1.95
C GLU A 28 -12.02 2.99 1.54
N CYS A 29 -12.86 2.19 0.88
CA CYS A 29 -14.20 2.59 0.49
C CYS A 29 -15.26 1.72 1.17
N SER A 30 -16.35 2.36 1.59
CA SER A 30 -17.54 1.66 2.08
C SER A 30 -18.83 2.35 1.64
N ILE A 31 -19.86 1.52 1.41
CA ILE A 31 -21.23 1.97 1.13
C ILE A 31 -22.15 1.26 2.12
N VAL A 32 -22.94 2.06 2.83
CA VAL A 32 -23.96 1.59 3.77
C VAL A 32 -25.31 2.10 3.30
N GLU A 33 -26.22 1.16 3.06
CA GLU A 33 -27.61 1.44 2.71
C GLU A 33 -28.47 1.24 3.95
N THR A 34 -29.43 2.13 4.16
CA THR A 34 -30.39 2.07 5.27
C THR A 34 -31.78 2.01 4.69
N PHE A 35 -32.54 0.99 5.06
CA PHE A 35 -33.95 0.84 4.72
C PHE A 35 -34.76 0.96 6.01
N ILE A 36 -35.73 1.86 6.00
CA ILE A 36 -36.63 2.05 7.14
C ILE A 36 -38.04 1.73 6.66
N GLU A 37 -38.68 0.79 7.33
CA GLU A 37 -40.10 0.49 7.20
C GLU A 37 -40.85 1.13 8.36
N THR A 38 -41.90 1.89 8.06
CA THR A 38 -42.75 2.54 9.06
C THR A 38 -44.21 2.22 8.83
N PHE A 39 -44.97 2.06 9.91
CA PHE A 39 -46.41 1.83 9.85
C PHE A 39 -47.11 2.54 11.01
N LYS A 40 -48.32 3.06 10.76
CA LYS A 40 -49.17 3.64 11.79
C LYS A 40 -50.51 2.94 11.81
N ASN A 41 -50.86 2.33 12.94
CA ASN A 41 -52.10 1.57 13.07
C ASN A 41 -53.32 2.47 13.31
N PHE A 42 -54.52 1.87 13.36
CA PHE A 42 -55.79 2.60 13.57
C PHE A 42 -55.85 3.39 14.89
N PHE A 43 -55.11 2.96 15.92
CA PHE A 43 -55.07 3.62 17.22
C PHE A 43 -54.00 4.72 17.30
N GLY A 44 -53.29 4.97 16.20
CA GLY A 44 -52.21 5.96 16.13
C GLY A 44 -50.88 5.46 16.68
N ALA A 45 -50.75 4.18 17.02
CA ALA A 45 -49.47 3.61 17.41
C ALA A 45 -48.58 3.43 16.18
N GLU A 46 -47.32 3.80 16.35
CA GLU A 46 -46.32 3.84 15.29
C GLU A 46 -45.32 2.69 15.49
N SER A 47 -45.03 1.96 14.42
CA SER A 47 -43.95 0.98 14.37
C SER A 47 -42.90 1.40 13.35
N LYS A 48 -41.64 1.09 13.66
CA LYS A 48 -40.48 1.36 12.82
C LYS A 48 -39.57 0.14 12.84
N ASP A 49 -39.22 -0.36 11.67
CA ASP A 49 -38.14 -1.31 11.49
C ASP A 49 -37.03 -0.63 10.67
N GLU A 50 -35.78 -0.77 11.12
CA GLU A 50 -34.61 -0.14 10.47
C GLU A 50 -33.55 -1.21 10.21
N GLN A 51 -33.21 -1.37 8.94
CA GLN A 51 -32.24 -2.34 8.47
C GLN A 51 -31.08 -1.60 7.80
N LYS A 52 -29.86 -1.95 8.19
CA LYS A 52 -28.63 -1.41 7.59
C LYS A 52 -27.89 -2.53 6.87
N PHE A 53 -27.58 -2.28 5.61
CA PHE A 53 -26.85 -3.22 4.78
C PHE A 53 -25.54 -2.58 4.36
N ILE A 54 -24.46 -3.31 4.60
CA ILE A 54 -23.17 -2.97 4.02
C ILE A 54 -23.18 -3.56 2.61
N ARG A 55 -23.16 -2.68 1.63
CA ARG A 55 -23.18 -3.10 0.23
C ARG A 55 -21.79 -3.55 -0.17
N LYS A 56 -21.69 -4.76 -0.72
CA LYS A 56 -20.45 -5.24 -1.36
C LYS A 56 -20.12 -4.35 -2.55
N MET A 57 -18.94 -3.76 -2.51
CA MET A 57 -18.47 -2.79 -3.51
C MET A 57 -17.45 -3.42 -4.44
N SER A 58 -17.47 -3.02 -5.72
CA SER A 58 -16.43 -3.38 -6.68
C SER A 58 -15.22 -2.45 -6.60
N LYS A 59 -14.13 -2.86 -7.26
CA LYS A 59 -12.91 -2.06 -7.38
C LYS A 59 -13.18 -0.75 -8.11
N GLU A 60 -13.94 -0.84 -9.20
CA GLU A 60 -14.29 0.26 -10.09
C GLU A 60 -15.15 1.29 -9.36
N GLU A 61 -16.10 0.85 -8.53
CA GLU A 61 -16.94 1.75 -7.74
C GLU A 61 -16.12 2.58 -6.75
N CYS A 62 -15.16 1.95 -6.06
CA CYS A 62 -14.25 2.66 -5.17
C CYS A 62 -13.28 3.59 -5.92
N PHE A 63 -12.85 3.24 -7.13
CA PHE A 63 -12.11 4.17 -8.00
C PHE A 63 -12.94 5.38 -8.41
N ILE A 64 -14.25 5.21 -8.65
CA ILE A 64 -15.16 6.33 -8.92
C ILE A 64 -15.33 7.21 -7.66
N MET A 65 -15.24 6.63 -6.46
CA MET A 65 -15.26 7.43 -5.23
C MET A 65 -14.00 8.29 -5.06
N GLU A 66 -12.85 7.83 -5.56
CA GLU A 66 -11.59 8.58 -5.50
C GLU A 66 -11.47 9.64 -6.60
N PHE A 67 -11.62 9.27 -7.86
CA PHE A 67 -11.17 10.12 -8.97
C PHE A 67 -12.21 11.20 -9.34
N PRO A 68 -13.45 10.84 -9.71
CA PRO A 68 -14.51 11.84 -9.89
C PRO A 68 -15.16 12.29 -8.58
N ILE A 69 -14.73 11.77 -7.42
CA ILE A 69 -15.26 12.10 -6.09
C ILE A 69 -16.80 11.92 -6.06
N LYS A 70 -17.26 10.77 -6.56
CA LYS A 70 -18.68 10.45 -6.67
C LYS A 70 -19.02 9.10 -6.06
N CYS A 71 -20.16 9.03 -5.40
CA CYS A 71 -20.77 7.77 -4.99
C CYS A 71 -22.16 7.63 -5.63
N LEU A 72 -22.32 6.61 -6.48
CA LEU A 72 -23.58 6.34 -7.18
C LEU A 72 -24.17 7.59 -7.86
N GLY A 73 -23.29 8.38 -8.50
CA GLY A 73 -23.65 9.63 -9.19
C GLY A 73 -23.68 10.88 -8.31
N ASN A 74 -23.65 10.75 -6.98
CA ASN A 74 -23.69 11.87 -6.04
C ASN A 74 -22.29 12.37 -5.70
N VAL A 75 -22.09 13.69 -5.70
CA VAL A 75 -20.80 14.31 -5.32
C VAL A 75 -20.54 14.12 -3.83
N MET A 76 -19.34 13.69 -3.48
CA MET A 76 -18.89 13.53 -2.10
C MET A 76 -18.20 14.81 -1.61
N ILE A 77 -18.28 15.08 -0.31
CA ILE A 77 -17.59 16.20 0.34
C ILE A 77 -16.33 15.66 1.01
N CYS A 78 -15.17 16.18 0.59
CA CYS A 78 -13.88 15.79 1.13
C CYS A 78 -13.36 16.78 2.18
N LYS A 79 -12.95 16.28 3.33
CA LYS A 79 -12.22 16.99 4.39
C LYS A 79 -11.22 16.04 5.04
N ASP A 80 -9.98 16.49 5.24
CA ASP A 80 -8.96 15.79 6.03
C ASP A 80 -8.82 14.29 5.72
N ASN A 81 -8.34 13.97 4.51
CA ASN A 81 -8.12 12.58 4.04
C ASN A 81 -9.35 11.67 4.13
N ARG A 82 -10.56 12.26 4.13
CA ARG A 82 -11.82 11.53 4.07
C ARG A 82 -12.79 12.23 3.15
N CYS A 83 -13.54 11.46 2.38
CA CYS A 83 -14.66 11.95 1.60
C CYS A 83 -15.93 11.24 2.04
N LEU A 84 -17.00 12.00 2.22
CA LEU A 84 -18.28 11.49 2.71
C LEU A 84 -19.42 12.02 1.85
N PHE A 85 -20.33 11.13 1.52
CA PHE A 85 -21.65 11.47 1.06
C PHE A 85 -22.66 10.83 2.00
N SER A 86 -23.65 11.61 2.45
CA SER A 86 -24.71 11.11 3.30
C SER A 86 -26.05 11.65 2.81
N LYS A 87 -26.94 10.72 2.47
CA LYS A 87 -28.35 10.96 2.22
C LYS A 87 -29.12 10.28 3.35
N PRO A 88 -29.56 11.01 4.39
CA PRO A 88 -30.32 10.40 5.47
C PRO A 88 -31.69 9.95 4.97
N ALA A 89 -32.16 8.82 5.51
CA ALA A 89 -33.53 8.36 5.31
C ALA A 89 -34.49 9.28 6.06
N HIS A 90 -35.56 9.71 5.40
CA HIS A 90 -36.63 10.52 6.01
C HIS A 90 -37.91 9.67 6.09
N PRO A 91 -38.10 8.88 7.16
CA PRO A 91 -39.29 8.06 7.30
C PRO A 91 -40.53 8.92 7.53
N ALA A 92 -41.63 8.53 6.87
CA ALA A 92 -42.95 9.11 7.06
C ALA A 92 -43.90 8.05 7.60
N TYR A 93 -44.84 8.47 8.44
CA TYR A 93 -45.87 7.58 8.98
C TYR A 93 -47.19 7.84 8.26
N HIS A 94 -47.74 6.79 7.67
CA HIS A 94 -49.05 6.83 7.02
C HIS A 94 -50.03 5.90 7.74
N TRP A 95 -51.25 6.39 7.94
CA TRP A 95 -52.32 5.63 8.60
C TRP A 95 -52.67 4.38 7.79
N LEU A 96 -52.71 3.25 8.48
CA LEU A 96 -53.05 1.93 7.94
C LEU A 96 -52.24 1.55 6.69
N LYS A 97 -51.03 2.12 6.55
CA LYS A 97 -50.20 1.94 5.37
C LYS A 97 -48.72 1.87 5.74
N THR A 98 -48.07 0.84 5.22
CA THR A 98 -46.61 0.71 5.31
C THR A 98 -45.94 1.72 4.39
N SER A 99 -44.92 2.39 4.92
CA SER A 99 -44.12 3.39 4.22
C SER A 99 -42.66 2.99 4.28
N TYR A 100 -41.90 3.36 3.25
CA TYR A 100 -40.49 3.01 3.15
C TYR A 100 -39.66 4.28 2.98
N ALA A 101 -38.54 4.35 3.67
CA ALA A 101 -37.54 5.38 3.46
C ALA A 101 -36.17 4.75 3.22
N TYR A 102 -35.42 5.37 2.32
CA TYR A 102 -34.09 4.92 1.93
C TYR A 102 -33.05 5.97 2.31
N GLY A 103 -31.98 5.50 2.93
CA GLY A 103 -30.79 6.27 3.27
C GLY A 103 -29.54 5.62 2.67
N LEU A 104 -28.54 6.45 2.38
CA LEU A 104 -27.29 6.03 1.78
C LEU A 104 -26.14 6.81 2.41
N VAL A 105 -25.10 6.09 2.85
CA VAL A 105 -23.86 6.67 3.32
C VAL A 105 -22.71 6.07 2.54
N CYS A 106 -21.91 6.91 1.92
CA CYS A 106 -20.68 6.52 1.25
C CYS A 106 -19.49 7.16 1.93
N SER A 107 -18.45 6.38 2.19
CA SER A 107 -17.22 6.82 2.82
C SER A 107 -16.02 6.39 1.99
N LEU A 108 -15.11 7.33 1.76
CA LEU A 108 -13.77 7.09 1.23
C LEU A 108 -12.78 7.62 2.27
N ARG A 109 -11.77 6.81 2.61
CA ARG A 109 -10.69 7.19 3.53
C ARG A 109 -9.35 6.85 2.90
N TYR A 110 -8.43 7.81 2.92
CA TYR A 110 -7.05 7.56 2.53
C TYR A 110 -6.34 6.86 3.69
N VAL A 111 -5.68 5.75 3.41
CA VAL A 111 -4.99 4.91 4.39
C VAL A 111 -3.53 4.75 4.01
N ASN A 112 -2.64 4.86 5.00
CA ASN A 112 -1.24 4.53 4.80
C ASN A 112 -1.09 3.02 4.90
N LEU A 113 -0.53 2.42 3.85
CA LEU A 113 -0.30 1.01 3.74
C LEU A 113 1.19 0.74 3.92
N GLN A 114 1.52 0.07 5.03
CA GLN A 114 2.86 -0.37 5.35
C GLN A 114 2.82 -1.84 5.74
N SER A 115 3.67 -2.65 5.09
CA SER A 115 3.75 -4.07 5.39
C SER A 115 5.13 -4.62 5.09
N GLU A 116 5.59 -5.50 5.98
CA GLU A 116 6.84 -6.25 5.83
C GLU A 116 6.59 -7.64 5.20
N ASN A 117 5.39 -8.20 5.36
CA ASN A 117 5.11 -9.64 5.11
C ASN A 117 4.33 -9.92 3.82
N SER A 118 4.56 -9.13 2.78
CA SER A 118 3.94 -9.29 1.47
C SER A 118 2.40 -9.42 1.46
N LYS A 119 1.71 -8.97 2.53
CA LYS A 119 0.26 -9.05 2.72
C LYS A 119 -0.30 -7.76 3.32
N ILE A 120 -1.51 -7.39 2.92
CA ILE A 120 -2.27 -6.28 3.51
C ILE A 120 -3.63 -6.82 3.95
N TYR A 121 -3.97 -6.70 5.24
CA TYR A 121 -5.26 -7.15 5.79
C TYR A 121 -5.67 -8.58 5.35
N ASN A 122 -4.70 -9.50 5.28
CA ASN A 122 -4.81 -10.89 4.81
C ASN A 122 -4.89 -11.11 3.29
N CYS A 123 -4.97 -10.05 2.48
CA CYS A 123 -4.93 -10.14 1.02
C CYS A 123 -3.51 -10.09 0.48
N GLY A 124 -3.31 -10.69 -0.70
CA GLY A 124 -2.04 -10.63 -1.42
C GLY A 124 -1.83 -9.23 -1.98
N ILE A 125 -0.58 -8.77 -2.02
CA ILE A 125 -0.27 -7.42 -2.52
C ILE A 125 -0.58 -7.28 -4.01
N GLU A 126 -0.30 -8.33 -4.78
CA GLU A 126 -0.48 -8.33 -6.24
C GLU A 126 -1.96 -8.27 -6.66
N ASP A 127 -2.89 -8.54 -5.73
CA ASP A 127 -4.33 -8.47 -5.99
C ASP A 127 -4.79 -7.01 -6.19
N LEU A 128 -4.04 -6.04 -5.63
CA LEU A 128 -4.33 -4.59 -5.68
C LEU A 128 -5.70 -4.20 -5.08
N GLU A 129 -6.38 -5.15 -4.44
CA GLU A 129 -7.61 -4.96 -3.70
C GLU A 129 -7.64 -5.89 -2.48
N CYS A 130 -8.32 -5.48 -1.43
CA CYS A 130 -8.66 -6.34 -0.31
C CYS A 130 -10.10 -6.10 0.12
N LYS A 131 -10.91 -7.16 0.09
CA LYS A 131 -12.30 -7.10 0.52
C LYS A 131 -12.39 -7.54 1.97
N THR A 132 -12.89 -6.65 2.81
CA THR A 132 -13.30 -6.98 4.18
C THR A 132 -14.81 -7.15 4.24
N GLU A 133 -15.34 -7.50 5.40
CA GLU A 133 -16.78 -7.60 5.61
C GLU A 133 -17.50 -6.26 5.36
N ASN A 134 -16.82 -5.15 5.69
CA ASN A 134 -17.45 -3.83 5.79
C ASN A 134 -16.95 -2.80 4.76
N SER A 135 -15.81 -3.07 4.13
CA SER A 135 -15.15 -2.14 3.22
C SER A 135 -14.26 -2.86 2.20
N ILE A 136 -13.94 -2.15 1.12
CA ILE A 136 -12.90 -2.56 0.17
C ILE A 136 -11.70 -1.62 0.32
N PHE A 137 -10.52 -2.22 0.38
CA PHE A 137 -9.25 -1.51 0.31
C PHE A 137 -8.68 -1.65 -1.09
N ILE A 138 -8.15 -0.58 -1.65
CA ILE A 138 -7.53 -0.57 -2.98
C ILE A 138 -6.21 0.17 -2.89
N TRP A 139 -5.23 -0.30 -3.65
CA TRP A 139 -3.94 0.37 -3.78
C TRP A 139 -3.35 0.21 -5.17
N ASN A 140 -2.39 1.08 -5.49
CA ASN A 140 -1.70 1.07 -6.77
C ASN A 140 -0.46 0.17 -6.71
N LYS A 141 -0.09 -0.46 -7.83
CA LYS A 141 1.15 -1.24 -7.96
C LYS A 141 2.42 -0.43 -7.62
N ILE A 142 2.37 0.90 -7.74
CA ILE A 142 3.50 1.80 -7.47
C ILE A 142 3.96 1.76 -6.01
N ILE A 143 3.09 1.42 -5.04
CA ILE A 143 3.46 1.40 -3.61
C ILE A 143 4.21 0.12 -3.19
N ILE A 144 4.35 -0.83 -4.11
CA ILE A 144 5.03 -2.09 -3.88
C ILE A 144 6.51 -1.88 -4.11
N ASN A 145 7.29 -1.93 -3.04
CA ASN A 145 8.74 -1.90 -3.12
C ASN A 145 9.23 -3.26 -3.59
N LYS A 146 9.30 -3.46 -4.91
CA LYS A 146 9.91 -4.67 -5.51
C LYS A 146 11.35 -4.88 -5.03
N CYS A 147 12.03 -3.79 -4.65
CA CYS A 147 13.44 -3.75 -4.31
C CYS A 147 13.65 -3.00 -3.01
N PRO A 148 13.52 -3.68 -1.86
CA PRO A 148 13.64 -3.03 -0.56
C PRO A 148 15.12 -2.94 -0.21
N LEU A 149 15.89 -2.20 -0.99
CA LEU A 149 17.33 -2.03 -0.81
C LEU A 149 17.63 -0.59 -0.46
N LYS A 150 18.21 -0.38 0.72
CA LYS A 150 18.64 0.95 1.18
C LYS A 150 20.15 1.01 1.18
N ARG A 151 20.72 2.04 0.55
CA ARG A 151 22.14 2.35 0.67
C ARG A 151 22.42 2.70 2.14
N LEU A 152 23.24 1.89 2.79
CA LEU A 152 23.65 2.09 4.17
C LEU A 152 24.86 3.02 4.22
N ASP A 153 25.87 2.79 3.40
CA ASP A 153 27.09 3.58 3.44
C ASP A 153 27.89 3.58 2.13
N SER A 154 28.93 4.42 2.07
CA SER A 154 29.91 4.39 0.98
C SER A 154 31.33 4.23 1.51
N MET A 155 32.02 3.19 1.08
CA MET A 155 33.38 2.89 1.48
C MET A 155 34.27 2.72 0.25
N SER A 156 35.47 3.27 0.31
CA SER A 156 36.51 2.98 -0.69
C SER A 156 37.19 1.69 -0.28
N LEU A 157 37.13 0.67 -1.13
CA LEU A 157 37.79 -0.61 -0.88
C LEU A 157 38.70 -0.93 -2.06
N ASN A 158 39.89 -1.44 -1.74
CA ASN A 158 40.82 -1.94 -2.73
C ASN A 158 40.48 -3.39 -3.06
N THR A 159 40.34 -3.68 -4.35
CA THR A 159 40.25 -5.04 -4.86
C THR A 159 41.66 -5.57 -5.06
N THR A 160 42.18 -6.31 -4.08
CA THR A 160 43.50 -6.94 -4.19
C THR A 160 43.44 -8.21 -5.05
N PHE A 161 42.32 -8.92 -5.04
CA PHE A 161 42.02 -10.10 -5.86
C PHE A 161 40.53 -10.12 -6.23
N ASP A 162 40.14 -10.91 -7.25
CA ASP A 162 38.76 -10.92 -7.82
C ASP A 162 37.63 -11.13 -6.79
N ASN A 163 37.92 -11.65 -5.59
CA ASN A 163 36.94 -11.99 -4.56
C ASN A 163 37.25 -11.43 -3.15
N ILE A 164 38.27 -10.57 -2.99
CA ILE A 164 38.66 -10.02 -1.69
C ILE A 164 38.67 -8.50 -1.74
N PHE A 165 37.93 -7.89 -0.82
CA PHE A 165 37.98 -6.45 -0.57
C PHE A 165 38.83 -6.18 0.67
N SER A 166 39.74 -5.21 0.52
CA SER A 166 40.64 -4.75 1.58
C SER A 166 40.50 -3.25 1.82
N ASP A 167 40.81 -2.82 3.03
CA ASP A 167 40.90 -1.40 3.38
C ASP A 167 42.14 -0.74 2.74
N SER A 168 42.32 0.56 2.94
CA SER A 168 43.49 1.30 2.44
C SER A 168 44.83 0.86 3.03
N LEU A 169 44.81 0.08 4.12
CA LEU A 169 45.97 -0.46 4.81
C LEU A 169 46.27 -1.92 4.41
N GLY A 170 45.45 -2.51 3.54
CA GLY A 170 45.60 -3.89 3.06
C GLY A 170 44.98 -4.96 3.97
N ASN A 171 44.23 -4.56 5.01
CA ASN A 171 43.52 -5.53 5.86
C ASN A 171 42.28 -6.06 5.13
N LEU A 172 42.05 -7.36 5.22
CA LEU A 172 40.87 -8.00 4.64
C LEU A 172 39.60 -7.49 5.35
N THR A 173 38.71 -6.86 4.60
CA THR A 173 37.45 -6.31 5.13
C THR A 173 36.26 -7.20 4.79
N PHE A 174 36.19 -7.70 3.55
CA PHE A 174 35.12 -8.59 3.11
C PHE A 174 35.66 -9.67 2.19
N LYS A 175 35.19 -10.90 2.37
CA LYS A 175 35.41 -12.01 1.43
C LYS A 175 34.12 -12.27 0.68
N ILE A 176 34.17 -12.18 -0.65
CA ILE A 176 33.02 -12.46 -1.52
C ILE A 176 32.92 -13.97 -1.71
N PHE A 177 31.75 -14.53 -1.43
CA PHE A 177 31.48 -15.95 -1.65
C PHE A 177 30.68 -16.17 -2.92
N ASN A 178 29.83 -15.21 -3.28
CA ASN A 178 28.94 -15.35 -4.40
C ASN A 178 28.65 -14.00 -5.07
N LYS A 179 28.20 -14.06 -6.32
CA LYS A 179 27.60 -12.93 -7.03
C LYS A 179 26.16 -13.30 -7.34
N SER A 180 25.23 -12.46 -6.92
CA SER A 180 23.82 -12.65 -7.20
C SER A 180 23.26 -11.42 -7.89
N VAL A 181 22.22 -11.63 -8.68
CA VAL A 181 21.44 -10.53 -9.26
C VAL A 181 20.24 -10.33 -8.36
N TYR A 182 20.21 -9.18 -7.69
CA TYR A 182 19.07 -8.76 -6.90
C TYR A 182 18.51 -7.49 -7.53
N CYS A 183 17.23 -7.51 -7.94
CA CYS A 183 16.58 -6.35 -8.55
C CYS A 183 17.25 -5.83 -9.83
N ASP A 184 17.67 -6.74 -10.71
CA ASP A 184 18.42 -6.43 -11.94
C ASP A 184 19.76 -5.70 -11.69
N ILE A 185 20.24 -5.73 -10.45
CA ILE A 185 21.53 -5.19 -10.04
C ILE A 185 22.41 -6.35 -9.61
N GLU A 186 23.59 -6.47 -10.23
CA GLU A 186 24.62 -7.40 -9.79
C GLU A 186 25.19 -6.95 -8.44
N MET A 187 25.11 -7.83 -7.44
CA MET A 187 25.58 -7.60 -6.08
C MET A 187 26.58 -8.69 -5.68
N PHE A 188 27.56 -8.29 -4.87
CA PHE A 188 28.49 -9.21 -4.23
C PHE A 188 27.92 -9.60 -2.87
N GLU A 189 27.89 -10.90 -2.59
CA GLU A 189 27.46 -11.51 -1.34
C GLU A 189 28.68 -11.91 -0.51
N PRO A 190 28.99 -11.16 0.57
CA PRO A 190 30.04 -11.51 1.50
C PRO A 190 29.46 -12.28 2.71
N SER A 191 30.32 -12.94 3.51
CA SER A 191 29.89 -13.79 4.65
C SER A 191 29.11 -13.04 5.73
N GLU A 192 29.25 -11.72 5.76
CA GLU A 192 28.70 -10.84 6.80
C GLU A 192 27.24 -10.45 6.53
N GLY A 193 26.63 -10.92 5.43
CA GLY A 193 25.22 -10.69 5.11
C GLY A 193 24.88 -9.29 4.59
N LEU A 194 25.88 -8.51 4.20
CA LEU A 194 25.74 -7.17 3.62
C LEU A 194 25.98 -7.20 2.11
N PHE A 195 25.00 -6.82 1.29
CA PHE A 195 25.19 -6.80 -0.15
C PHE A 195 26.05 -5.61 -0.58
N LEU A 196 27.07 -5.85 -1.40
CA LEU A 196 27.95 -4.81 -1.93
C LEU A 196 27.66 -4.57 -3.41
N ARG A 197 27.54 -3.29 -3.79
CA ARG A 197 27.46 -2.88 -5.20
C ARG A 197 28.69 -2.06 -5.58
N ARG A 198 29.37 -2.47 -6.65
CA ARG A 198 30.47 -1.70 -7.25
C ARG A 198 29.90 -0.65 -8.19
N ILE A 199 30.29 0.61 -8.01
CA ILE A 199 29.95 1.70 -8.94
C ILE A 199 31.25 2.22 -9.56
N LYS A 200 31.35 2.16 -10.89
CA LYS A 200 32.45 2.77 -11.64
C LYS A 200 32.20 4.28 -11.67
N ARG A 201 33.10 5.08 -11.09
CA ARG A 201 33.10 6.52 -11.36
C ARG A 201 33.52 6.70 -12.82
N ILE A 202 32.63 7.30 -13.61
CA ILE A 202 32.96 7.89 -14.91
C ILE A 202 33.68 9.21 -14.63
#